data_AF-A0A023H2N9-F1
#
_entry.id   AF-A0A023H2N9-F1
#
_cell.length_a   1.000
_cell.length_b   1.000
_cell.length_c   1.000
_cell.angle_alpha   90.00
_cell.angle_beta   90.00
_cell.angle_gamma   90.00
#
_symmetry.space_group_name_H-M   'P 1'
#
loop_
_entity.id
_entity.type
_entity.pdbx_description
1 polymer ?
#
loop_
_entity_poly.entity_id
_entity_poly.type
_entity_poly.pdbx_seq_one_letter_code
_entity_poly.pdbx_strand_id
1 'polypeptide(L)'
;CPFAAHIRKTRPRSDLGLPENNDHHIVRGGIPYGPEVTPAEASSNTTKTERGLAFVGYQSNINNGFQFLQKTWANNPNFVHGGVGFDPIIGANQSHPRVVNGLDPTNPSRNFTLMTDFIVSRGGEYFF
;
A
#
# COMPACT_ATOMS: atom_id res chain seq x y z
N CYS A 1 1.12 11.99 -10.98
CA CYS A 1 0.93 11.00 -9.90
C CYS A 1 2.12 10.05 -9.90
N PRO A 2 2.83 9.82 -8.78
CA PRO A 2 3.95 8.87 -8.72
C PRO A 2 3.51 7.44 -9.09
N PHE A 3 4.36 6.65 -9.77
CA PHE A 3 4.08 5.23 -10.06
C PHE A 3 3.94 4.39 -8.78
N ALA A 4 4.65 4.77 -7.72
CA ALA A 4 4.56 4.11 -6.42
C ALA A 4 3.32 4.50 -5.61
N ALA A 5 2.51 5.47 -6.05
CA ALA A 5 1.35 5.93 -5.29
C ALA A 5 0.36 4.79 -5.06
N HIS A 6 -0.21 4.73 -3.85
CA HIS A 6 -1.01 3.58 -3.40
C HIS A 6 -2.13 3.18 -4.37
N ILE A 7 -2.93 4.15 -4.82
CA ILE A 7 -4.03 3.89 -5.76
C ILE A 7 -3.54 3.48 -7.16
N ARG A 8 -2.33 3.91 -7.56
CA ARG A 8 -1.73 3.58 -8.87
C ARG A 8 -1.08 2.20 -8.82
N LYS A 9 -0.46 1.83 -7.69
CA LYS A 9 0.00 0.47 -7.42
C LYS A 9 -1.15 -0.53 -7.39
N THR A 10 -2.27 -0.19 -6.75
CA THR A 10 -3.41 -1.12 -6.57
C THR A 10 -4.44 -1.10 -7.70
N ARG A 11 -4.43 -0.06 -8.55
CA ARG A 11 -5.16 -0.02 -9.83
C ARG A 11 -4.36 0.81 -10.84
N PRO A 12 -3.45 0.18 -11.62
CA PRO A 12 -2.53 0.90 -12.52
C PRO A 12 -3.20 1.49 -13.76
N ARG A 13 -4.42 1.05 -14.09
CA ARG A 13 -5.21 1.56 -15.23
C ARG A 13 -4.39 1.47 -16.53
N SER A 14 -4.20 2.61 -17.21
CA SER A 14 -3.47 2.73 -18.47
C SER A 14 -2.01 2.29 -18.40
N ASP A 15 -1.42 2.21 -17.21
CA ASP A 15 -0.01 1.79 -17.03
C ASP A 15 0.26 0.36 -17.49
N LEU A 16 -0.77 -0.50 -17.56
CA LEU A 16 -0.63 -1.86 -18.05
C LEU A 16 -0.74 -1.96 -19.58
N GLY A 17 -1.19 -0.90 -20.28
CA GLY A 17 -1.54 -0.99 -21.70
C GLY A 17 -2.69 -1.98 -22.00
N LEU A 18 -3.42 -2.40 -20.97
CA LEU A 18 -4.54 -3.34 -21.04
C LEU A 18 -5.89 -2.59 -21.00
N PRO A 19 -6.99 -3.22 -21.45
CA PRO A 19 -8.34 -2.73 -21.21
C PRO A 19 -8.60 -2.50 -19.72
N GLU A 20 -9.51 -1.57 -19.39
CA GLU A 20 -9.76 -1.18 -17.99
C GLU A 20 -10.30 -2.33 -17.12
N ASN A 21 -10.92 -3.34 -17.73
CA ASN A 21 -11.36 -4.59 -17.08
C ASN A 21 -10.23 -5.63 -17.09
N ASN A 22 -9.23 -5.47 -16.22
CA ASN A 22 -8.33 -6.57 -15.89
C ASN A 22 -8.88 -7.40 -14.71
N ASP A 23 -8.33 -8.61 -14.53
CA ASP A 23 -8.80 -9.57 -13.52
C ASP A 23 -8.35 -9.23 -12.08
N HIS A 24 -7.59 -8.15 -11.90
CA HIS A 24 -6.97 -7.79 -10.62
C HIS A 24 -7.77 -6.73 -9.87
N HIS A 25 -9.05 -7.01 -9.66
CA HIS A 25 -9.98 -6.13 -8.97
C HIS A 25 -10.49 -6.75 -7.66
N ILE A 26 -10.70 -5.89 -6.67
CA ILE A 26 -11.34 -6.24 -5.39
C ILE A 26 -12.41 -5.20 -5.04
N VAL A 27 -13.48 -5.63 -4.38
CA VAL A 27 -14.42 -4.73 -3.71
C VAL A 27 -13.94 -4.55 -2.27
N ARG A 28 -13.86 -3.31 -1.78
CA ARG A 28 -13.36 -3.01 -0.42
C ARG A 28 -14.52 -2.59 0.48
N GLY A 29 -14.64 -3.23 1.63
CA GLY A 29 -15.65 -2.94 2.66
C GLY A 29 -15.06 -2.71 4.04
N GLY A 30 -13.79 -2.31 4.11
CA GLY A 30 -13.09 -2.10 5.39
C GLY A 30 -13.55 -0.85 6.14
N ILE A 31 -13.30 -0.82 7.45
CA ILE A 31 -13.69 0.26 8.37
C ILE A 31 -12.52 0.61 9.30
N PRO A 32 -12.31 1.90 9.66
CA PRO A 32 -11.34 2.27 10.68
C PRO A 32 -11.66 1.63 12.05
N TYR A 33 -10.64 1.40 12.88
CA TYR A 33 -10.80 0.94 14.25
C TYR A 33 -9.86 1.68 15.21
N GLY A 34 -10.18 1.61 16.50
CA GLY A 34 -9.44 2.30 17.56
C GLY A 34 -9.90 3.75 17.76
N PRO A 35 -9.40 4.43 18.80
CA PRO A 35 -9.72 5.82 19.06
C PRO A 35 -8.98 6.77 18.12
N GLU A 36 -9.50 7.98 18.01
CA GLU A 36 -8.79 9.09 17.38
C GLU A 36 -7.43 9.37 18.04
N VAL A 37 -6.58 10.10 17.33
CA VAL A 37 -5.27 10.53 17.85
C VAL A 37 -5.48 11.51 19.00
N THR A 38 -4.90 11.22 20.16
CA THR A 38 -4.97 12.12 21.32
C THR A 38 -4.02 13.32 21.17
N PRO A 39 -4.28 14.47 21.83
CA PRO A 39 -3.35 15.59 21.82
C PRO A 39 -1.93 15.24 22.30
N ALA A 40 -1.80 14.30 23.24
CA ALA A 40 -0.51 13.84 23.75
C ALA A 40 0.27 12.97 22.75
N GLU A 41 -0.42 12.15 21.95
CA GLU A 41 0.19 11.40 20.85
C GLU A 41 0.63 12.35 19.72
N ALA A 42 -0.23 13.31 19.37
CA ALA A 42 0.08 14.32 18.35
C ALA A 42 1.29 15.18 18.72
N SER A 43 1.38 15.65 19.97
CA SER A 43 2.50 16.49 20.42
C SER A 43 3.82 15.74 20.55
N SER A 44 3.78 14.42 20.79
CA SER A 44 4.97 13.58 20.95
C SER A 44 5.38 12.84 19.67
N ASN A 45 4.63 12.99 18.56
CA ASN A 45 4.81 12.24 17.33
C ASN A 45 4.93 10.72 17.55
N THR A 46 4.27 10.20 18.58
CA THR A 46 4.41 8.81 19.02
C THR A 46 3.04 8.20 19.23
N THR A 47 2.77 7.08 18.54
CA THR A 47 1.54 6.30 18.75
C THR A 47 1.62 5.56 20.08
N LYS A 48 0.60 5.71 20.92
CA LYS A 48 0.47 5.03 22.23
C LYS A 48 -0.71 4.07 22.27
N THR A 49 -1.77 4.37 21.54
CA THR A 49 -2.97 3.54 21.47
C THR A 49 -3.11 2.92 20.09
N GLU A 50 -3.51 1.65 20.03
CA GLU A 50 -3.71 0.96 18.77
C GLU A 50 -4.90 1.55 17.99
N ARG A 51 -4.69 1.76 16.69
CA ARG A 51 -5.68 2.23 15.73
C ARG A 51 -5.26 1.82 14.33
N GLY A 52 -6.22 1.75 13.42
CA GLY A 52 -5.90 1.45 12.04
C GLY A 52 -7.13 1.16 11.20
N LEU A 53 -6.97 0.24 10.25
CA LEU A 53 -8.01 -0.18 9.32
C LEU A 53 -8.30 -1.67 9.52
N ALA A 54 -9.55 -2.01 9.83
CA ALA A 54 -10.06 -3.36 9.67
C ALA A 54 -10.33 -3.58 8.18
N PHE A 55 -9.28 -3.99 7.46
CA PHE A 55 -9.34 -4.17 6.01
C PHE A 55 -10.22 -5.38 5.66
N VAL A 56 -11.17 -5.17 4.74
CA VAL A 56 -12.01 -6.23 4.17
C VAL A 56 -12.01 -6.08 2.65
N GLY A 57 -11.65 -7.16 1.95
CA GLY A 57 -11.61 -7.23 0.49
C GLY A 57 -12.36 -8.46 -0.03
N TYR A 58 -13.28 -8.23 -0.96
CA TYR A 58 -14.06 -9.27 -1.62
C TYR A 58 -13.56 -9.47 -3.05
N GLN A 59 -13.42 -10.74 -3.43
CA GLN A 59 -13.03 -11.20 -4.76
C GLN A 59 -13.46 -12.65 -4.96
N SER A 60 -13.65 -13.07 -6.21
CA SER A 60 -13.93 -14.47 -6.55
C SER A 60 -12.69 -15.37 -6.46
N ASN A 61 -11.48 -14.79 -6.58
CA ASN A 61 -10.22 -15.51 -6.51
C ASN A 61 -9.17 -14.70 -5.74
N ILE A 62 -8.81 -15.17 -4.54
CA ILE A 62 -7.83 -14.51 -3.65
C ILE A 62 -6.45 -14.35 -4.30
N ASN A 63 -6.05 -15.30 -5.16
CA ASN A 63 -4.78 -15.26 -5.86
C ASN A 63 -4.74 -14.16 -6.92
N ASN A 64 -5.89 -13.78 -7.50
CA ASN A 64 -5.97 -12.72 -8.51
C ASN A 64 -6.30 -11.34 -7.91
N GLY A 65 -6.95 -11.30 -6.74
CA GLY A 65 -7.28 -10.08 -6.01
C GLY A 65 -6.22 -9.70 -4.97
N PHE A 66 -6.58 -9.78 -3.69
CA PHE A 66 -5.75 -9.31 -2.57
C PHE A 66 -4.28 -9.76 -2.63
N GLN A 67 -4.02 -11.05 -2.85
CA GLN A 67 -2.63 -11.54 -2.83
C GLN A 67 -1.80 -10.96 -3.98
N PHE A 68 -2.39 -10.84 -5.16
CA PHE A 68 -1.72 -10.27 -6.33
C PHE A 68 -1.39 -8.79 -6.12
N LEU A 69 -2.37 -8.01 -5.69
CA LEU A 69 -2.21 -6.58 -5.41
C LEU A 69 -1.10 -6.34 -4.40
N GLN A 70 -1.05 -7.14 -3.32
CA GLN A 70 -0.02 -6.99 -2.30
C GLN A 70 1.35 -7.47 -2.77
N LYS A 71 1.46 -8.72 -3.24
CA LYS A 71 2.76 -9.37 -3.52
C LYS A 71 3.37 -8.90 -4.84
N THR A 72 2.56 -8.86 -5.90
CA THR A 72 3.05 -8.62 -7.26
C THR A 72 3.19 -7.13 -7.56
N TRP A 73 2.35 -6.28 -6.95
CA TRP A 73 2.32 -4.84 -7.23
C TRP A 73 2.90 -4.00 -6.09
N ALA A 74 2.26 -3.99 -4.91
CA ALA A 74 2.61 -3.10 -3.80
C ALA A 74 4.01 -3.39 -3.22
N ASN A 75 4.36 -4.68 -3.07
CA ASN A 75 5.66 -5.11 -2.55
C ASN A 75 6.77 -5.14 -3.61
N ASN A 76 6.45 -4.93 -4.89
CA ASN A 76 7.43 -5.06 -5.96
C ASN A 76 8.00 -3.68 -6.35
N PRO A 77 9.29 -3.40 -6.08
CA PRO A 77 9.90 -2.11 -6.40
C PRO A 77 10.08 -1.88 -7.92
N ASN A 78 9.89 -2.91 -8.74
CA ASN A 78 10.05 -2.85 -10.20
C ASN A 78 8.72 -2.99 -10.93
N PHE A 79 7.59 -2.95 -10.22
CA PHE A 79 6.29 -3.04 -10.85
C PHE A 79 5.92 -1.75 -11.63
N VAL A 80 5.34 -1.97 -12.80
CA VAL A 80 5.15 -1.05 -13.95
C VAL A 80 6.46 -0.66 -14.64
N HIS A 81 7.43 -0.12 -13.89
CA HIS A 81 8.77 0.21 -14.41
C HIS A 81 9.84 -0.16 -13.39
N GLY A 82 11.08 -0.39 -13.86
CA GLY A 82 12.22 -0.63 -12.99
C GLY A 82 12.50 0.56 -12.08
N GLY A 83 12.76 0.31 -10.80
CA GLY A 83 13.13 1.37 -9.84
C GLY A 83 12.00 2.33 -9.46
N VAL A 84 10.73 1.93 -9.57
CA VAL A 84 9.58 2.71 -9.06
C VAL A 84 9.57 2.78 -7.53
N GLY A 85 9.98 1.70 -6.88
CA GLY A 85 9.92 1.53 -5.44
C GLY A 85 8.63 0.88 -4.94
N PHE A 86 8.58 0.70 -3.62
CA PHE A 86 7.44 0.07 -2.92
C PHE A 86 6.24 1.01 -2.86
N ASP A 87 5.04 0.45 -2.68
CA ASP A 87 3.90 1.25 -2.21
C ASP A 87 4.25 1.87 -0.84
N PRO A 88 4.16 3.21 -0.66
CA PRO A 88 4.54 3.87 0.57
C PRO A 88 3.60 3.59 1.75
N ILE A 89 2.35 3.19 1.49
CA ILE A 89 1.33 2.93 2.51
C ILE A 89 1.34 1.47 2.94
N ILE A 90 1.16 0.54 2.00
CA ILE A 90 0.95 -0.90 2.31
C ILE A 90 2.09 -1.81 1.84
N GLY A 91 3.07 -1.29 1.09
CA GLY A 91 4.20 -2.10 0.65
C GLY A 91 4.95 -2.64 1.86
N ALA A 92 5.31 -3.92 1.84
CA ALA A 92 6.01 -4.59 2.92
C ALA A 92 7.33 -5.17 2.41
N ASN A 93 8.39 -5.00 3.20
CA ASN A 93 9.74 -5.48 2.89
C ASN A 93 10.36 -6.26 4.06
N GLN A 94 9.57 -7.13 4.70
CA GLN A 94 10.02 -7.95 5.84
C GLN A 94 10.70 -7.10 6.94
N SER A 95 10.10 -5.97 7.30
CA SER A 95 10.64 -5.01 8.28
C SER A 95 11.97 -4.33 7.90
N HIS A 96 12.41 -4.44 6.64
CA HIS A 96 13.50 -3.64 6.10
C HIS A 96 13.00 -2.30 5.55
N PRO A 97 13.87 -1.28 5.45
CA PRO A 97 13.52 -0.01 4.84
C PRO A 97 12.96 -0.17 3.42
N ARG A 98 12.03 0.72 3.05
CA ARG A 98 11.41 0.75 1.71
C ARG A 98 11.84 1.99 0.96
N VAL A 99 12.41 1.80 -0.22
CA VAL A 99 12.72 2.91 -1.13
C VAL A 99 11.50 3.20 -2.01
N VAL A 100 11.13 4.47 -2.13
CA VAL A 100 10.00 4.98 -2.90
C VAL A 100 10.46 6.15 -3.75
N ASN A 101 10.16 6.13 -5.04
CA ASN A 101 10.63 7.14 -6.00
C ASN A 101 9.46 7.93 -6.59
N GLY A 102 9.78 9.09 -7.19
CA GLY A 102 8.81 9.94 -7.87
C GLY A 102 7.89 10.75 -6.95
N LEU A 103 8.13 10.77 -5.63
CA LEU A 103 7.33 11.53 -4.67
C LEU A 103 7.58 13.04 -4.75
N ASP A 104 8.77 13.45 -5.17
CA ASP A 104 9.14 14.85 -5.39
C ASP A 104 8.78 15.25 -6.83
N PRO A 105 7.80 16.14 -7.06
CA PRO A 105 7.39 16.54 -8.40
C PRO A 105 8.46 17.37 -9.12
N THR A 106 9.42 17.95 -8.41
CA THR A 106 10.52 18.73 -9.00
C THR A 106 11.74 17.89 -9.31
N ASN A 107 11.90 16.73 -8.64
CA ASN A 107 12.95 15.77 -8.90
C ASN A 107 12.43 14.33 -8.78
N PRO A 108 11.82 13.78 -9.84
CA PRO A 108 11.22 12.43 -9.80
C PRO A 108 12.24 11.31 -9.52
N SER A 109 13.52 11.55 -9.77
CA SER A 109 14.62 10.60 -9.53
C SER A 109 15.12 10.62 -8.08
N ARG A 110 14.60 11.50 -7.24
CA ARG A 110 14.96 11.56 -5.82
C ARG A 110 14.39 10.34 -5.09
N ASN A 111 15.28 9.59 -4.44
CA ASN A 111 14.90 8.45 -3.62
C ASN A 111 14.42 8.91 -2.23
N PHE A 112 13.30 8.37 -1.78
CA PHE A 112 12.81 8.49 -0.41
C PHE A 112 12.88 7.13 0.28
N THR A 113 13.65 7.04 1.36
CA THR A 113 13.75 5.81 2.15
C THR A 113 12.84 5.91 3.36
N LEU A 114 11.81 5.07 3.40
CA LEU A 114 10.96 4.87 4.56
C LEU A 114 11.67 3.90 5.51
N MET A 115 12.13 4.43 6.64
CA MET A 115 12.86 3.66 7.65
C MET A 115 11.94 2.83 8.55
N THR A 116 10.67 3.22 8.65
CA THR A 116 9.66 2.58 9.50
C THR A 116 8.38 2.38 8.69
N ASP A 117 7.66 1.31 8.97
CA ASP A 117 6.35 1.07 8.40
C ASP A 117 5.26 1.88 9.12
N PHE A 118 4.47 2.62 8.36
CA PHE A 118 3.31 3.36 8.89
C PHE A 118 2.11 2.44 9.13
N ILE A 119 2.04 1.33 8.40
CA ILE A 119 1.01 0.30 8.54
C ILE A 119 1.70 -1.00 8.95
N VAL A 120 1.33 -1.53 10.12
CA VAL A 120 1.85 -2.79 10.65
C VAL A 120 0.75 -3.83 10.58
N SER A 121 0.98 -4.90 9.80
CA SER A 121 0.03 -6.01 9.73
C SER A 121 -0.02 -6.74 11.08
N ARG A 122 -1.23 -6.92 11.60
CA ARG A 122 -1.51 -7.64 12.87
C ARG A 122 -2.11 -9.02 12.65
N GLY A 123 -2.08 -9.52 11.42
CA GLY A 123 -2.70 -10.78 11.02
C GLY A 123 -4.05 -10.58 10.33
N GLY A 124 -4.76 -11.68 10.11
CA GLY A 124 -6.01 -11.75 9.38
C GLY A 124 -6.30 -13.19 8.94
N GLU A 125 -7.37 -13.40 8.18
CA GLU A 125 -7.77 -14.72 7.70
C GLU A 125 -8.51 -14.60 6.35
N TYR A 126 -8.57 -15.70 5.60
CA TYR A 126 -9.40 -15.84 4.40
C TYR A 126 -10.71 -16.57 4.71
N PHE A 127 -11.81 -16.01 4.23
CA PHE A 127 -13.16 -16.53 4.41
C PHE A 127 -13.84 -16.75 3.04
N PHE A 128 -14.92 -17.53 3.05
CA PHE A 128 -15.84 -17.71 1.93
C PHE A 128 -17.26 -17.32 2.34
#